data_AF-A0A6B1AL64-F1
#
_entry.id   AF-A0A6B1AL64-F1
#
_cell.length_a   1.000
_cell.length_b   1.000
_cell.length_c   1.000
_cell.angle_alpha   90.00
_cell.angle_beta   90.00
_cell.angle_gamma   90.00
#
_symmetry.space_group_name_H-M   'P 1'
#
loop_
_entity.id
_entity.type
_entity.pdbx_description
1 polymer ?
#
loop_
_entity_poly.entity_id
_entity_poly.type
_entity_poly.pdbx_seq_one_letter_code
_entity_poly.pdbx_strand_id
1 'polypeptide(L)'
;MHYLPWALAIFVAIVFVQSLFFKFTNSFETQHIFTTIGDWMGSIGLPAFIASGFAAWGGYTVGSVELIASILLIMRRTQALGALIGFFVISGAIFFHLFTPLGVSVVIDEAGNRDGGQLFALAVGVFISTILIMWLRRGESAEYLRLES
;
A
#
# COMPACT_ATOMS: atom_id res chain seq x y z
N MET A 1 -19.43 -2.42 -18.56
CA MET A 1 -18.42 -1.90 -17.62
C MET A 1 -17.05 -2.62 -17.73
N HIS A 2 -16.65 -3.08 -18.93
CA HIS A 2 -15.45 -3.92 -19.07
C HIS A 2 -14.12 -3.21 -18.81
N TYR A 3 -14.05 -1.88 -19.05
CA TYR A 3 -12.80 -1.11 -18.95
C TYR A 3 -12.56 -0.49 -17.56
N LEU A 4 -13.59 -0.37 -16.73
CA LEU A 4 -13.47 0.27 -15.42
C LEU A 4 -12.48 -0.44 -14.47
N PRO A 5 -12.51 -1.79 -14.32
CA PRO A 5 -11.51 -2.49 -13.50
C PRO A 5 -10.07 -2.27 -13.99
N TRP A 6 -9.89 -2.13 -15.30
CA TRP A 6 -8.58 -1.86 -15.90
C TRP A 6 -8.08 -0.45 -15.58
N ALA A 7 -8.94 0.57 -15.73
CA ALA A 7 -8.59 1.94 -15.38
C ALA A 7 -8.22 2.06 -13.89
N LEU A 8 -9.00 1.45 -13.00
CA LEU A 8 -8.72 1.40 -11.57
C LEU A 8 -7.41 0.65 -11.27
N ALA A 9 -7.19 -0.50 -11.92
CA ALA A 9 -5.97 -1.29 -11.73
C ALA A 9 -4.71 -0.54 -12.19
N ILE A 10 -4.79 0.17 -13.32
CA ILE A 10 -3.70 1.02 -13.82
C ILE A 10 -3.42 2.14 -12.83
N PHE A 11 -4.45 2.82 -12.32
CA PHE A 11 -4.28 3.86 -11.29
C PHE A 11 -3.55 3.30 -10.05
N VAL A 12 -4.02 2.18 -9.49
CA VAL A 12 -3.39 1.55 -8.32
C VAL A 12 -1.94 1.14 -8.62
N ALA A 13 -1.68 0.51 -9.77
CA ALA A 13 -0.34 0.09 -10.16
C ALA A 13 0.61 1.28 -10.32
N ILE A 14 0.15 2.40 -10.90
CA ILE A 14 0.95 3.62 -11.02
C ILE A 14 1.33 4.15 -9.63
N VAL A 15 0.36 4.29 -8.71
CA VAL A 15 0.62 4.80 -7.36
C VAL A 15 1.61 3.89 -6.62
N PHE A 16 1.41 2.58 -6.66
CA PHE A 16 2.32 1.62 -6.04
C PHE A 16 3.71 1.69 -6.65
N VAL A 17 3.85 1.57 -7.98
CA VAL A 17 5.14 1.58 -8.69
C VAL A 17 5.90 2.89 -8.47
N GLN A 18 5.22 4.04 -8.49
CA GLN A 18 5.86 5.32 -8.17
C GLN A 18 6.40 5.35 -6.74
N SER A 19 5.65 4.81 -5.78
CA SER A 19 6.10 4.73 -4.38
C SER A 19 7.32 3.81 -4.18
N LEU A 20 7.53 2.82 -5.07
CA LEU A 20 8.67 1.91 -4.99
C LEU A 20 10.01 2.63 -5.13
N PHE A 21 10.07 3.70 -5.92
CA PHE A 21 11.29 4.50 -6.07
C PHE A 21 11.76 4.99 -4.70
N PHE A 22 10.88 5.59 -3.90
CA PHE A 22 11.19 6.08 -2.57
C PHE A 22 11.58 4.96 -1.60
N LYS A 23 10.86 3.82 -1.65
CA LYS A 23 11.06 2.69 -0.74
C LYS A 23 12.37 1.96 -1.00
N PHE A 24 12.70 1.66 -2.25
CA PHE A 24 13.90 0.91 -2.60
C PHE A 24 15.17 1.76 -2.70
N THR A 25 15.06 3.08 -2.90
CA THR A 25 16.21 4.00 -2.79
C THR A 25 16.53 4.39 -1.35
N ASN A 26 15.74 3.92 -0.38
CA ASN A 26 15.88 4.27 1.02
C ASN A 26 15.86 5.78 1.29
N SER A 27 14.95 6.48 0.61
CA SER A 27 14.83 7.94 0.70
C SER A 27 14.54 8.42 2.13
N PHE A 28 14.77 9.72 2.38
CA PHE A 28 14.45 10.36 3.66
C PHE A 28 13.00 10.11 4.06
N GLU A 29 12.04 10.30 3.14
CA GLU A 29 10.62 10.09 3.38
C GLU A 29 10.33 8.66 3.86
N THR A 30 10.90 7.65 3.19
CA THR A 30 10.77 6.24 3.60
C THR A 30 11.31 6.03 5.01
N GLN A 31 12.53 6.50 5.29
CA GLN A 31 13.14 6.35 6.60
C GLN A 31 12.30 7.02 7.69
N HIS A 32 11.82 8.23 7.43
CA HIS A 32 10.96 8.97 8.35
C HIS A 32 9.65 8.23 8.64
N ILE A 33 8.94 7.75 7.61
CA ILE A 33 7.66 7.03 7.78
C ILE A 33 7.86 5.77 8.61
N PHE A 34 8.79 4.90 8.23
CA PHE A 34 8.93 3.59 8.84
C PHE A 34 9.55 3.65 10.24
N THR A 35 10.50 4.57 10.49
CA THR A 35 11.01 4.80 11.85
C THR A 35 9.95 5.42 12.75
N THR A 36 9.16 6.38 12.28
CA THR A 36 8.06 6.98 13.08
C THR A 36 7.07 5.91 13.55
N ILE A 37 6.70 4.99 12.65
CA ILE A 37 5.80 3.88 12.99
C ILE A 37 6.51 2.86 13.91
N GLY A 38 7.76 2.52 13.64
CA GLY A 38 8.54 1.58 14.47
C GLY A 38 8.73 2.08 15.91
N ASP A 39 9.04 3.37 16.08
CA ASP A 39 9.16 4.02 17.39
C ASP A 39 7.82 4.01 18.13
N TRP A 40 6.72 4.31 17.41
CA TRP A 40 5.38 4.20 17.97
C TRP A 40 5.05 2.77 18.41
N MET A 41 5.38 1.76 17.60
CA MET A 41 5.20 0.34 17.97
C MET A 41 5.95 0.01 19.27
N GLY A 42 7.19 0.48 19.41
CA GLY A 42 7.96 0.34 20.65
C GLY A 42 7.29 1.03 21.84
N SER A 43 6.76 2.25 21.62
CA SER A 43 6.10 3.03 22.68
C SER A 43 4.84 2.38 23.25
N ILE A 44 4.11 1.60 22.45
CA ILE A 44 2.92 0.85 22.89
C ILE A 44 3.26 -0.54 23.43
N GLY A 45 4.54 -0.88 23.56
CA GLY A 45 5.02 -2.11 24.19
C GLY A 45 5.18 -3.32 23.27
N LEU A 46 5.22 -3.13 21.94
CA LEU A 46 5.56 -4.25 21.04
C LEU A 46 7.02 -4.70 21.27
N PRO A 47 7.33 -5.99 21.09
CA PRO A 47 8.69 -6.50 21.22
C PRO A 47 9.68 -5.76 20.32
N ALA A 48 10.90 -5.55 20.82
CA ALA A 48 11.94 -4.80 20.11
C ALA A 48 12.18 -5.31 18.69
N PHE A 49 12.19 -6.64 18.47
CA PHE A 49 12.40 -7.22 17.14
C PHE A 49 11.29 -6.87 16.13
N ILE A 50 10.07 -6.58 16.60
CA ILE A 50 8.98 -6.10 15.74
C ILE A 50 9.14 -4.61 15.48
N ALA A 51 9.33 -3.80 16.52
CA ALA A 51 9.44 -2.35 16.42
C ALA A 51 10.65 -1.91 15.58
N SER A 52 11.85 -2.38 15.94
CA SER A 52 13.08 -2.07 15.21
C SER A 52 13.14 -2.78 13.85
N GLY A 53 12.54 -3.96 13.74
CA GLY A 53 12.38 -4.67 12.47
C GLY A 53 11.54 -3.88 11.48
N PHE A 54 10.43 -3.30 11.93
CA PHE A 54 9.56 -2.47 11.09
C PHE A 54 10.26 -1.17 10.66
N ALA A 55 10.96 -0.50 11.56
CA ALA A 55 11.75 0.69 11.23
C ALA A 55 12.83 0.41 10.18
N ALA A 56 13.56 -0.72 10.32
CA ALA A 56 14.67 -1.05 9.43
C ALA A 56 14.25 -1.64 8.08
N TRP A 57 13.23 -2.50 8.07
CA TRP A 57 12.89 -3.33 6.91
C TRP A 57 11.49 -3.09 6.34
N GLY A 58 10.62 -2.38 7.07
CA GLY A 58 9.23 -2.19 6.70
C GLY A 58 9.07 -1.58 5.30
N GLY A 59 9.90 -0.62 4.92
CA GLY A 59 9.88 -0.01 3.58
C GLY A 59 10.13 -1.02 2.46
N TYR A 60 11.15 -1.86 2.62
CA TYR A 60 11.47 -2.92 1.66
C TYR A 60 10.40 -4.01 1.61
N THR A 61 9.87 -4.41 2.78
CA THR A 61 8.81 -5.42 2.87
C THR A 61 7.54 -4.92 2.20
N VAL A 62 7.05 -3.72 2.54
CA VAL A 62 5.84 -3.14 1.95
C VAL A 62 6.03 -2.92 0.45
N GLY A 63 7.15 -2.34 0.02
CA GLY A 63 7.46 -2.13 -1.40
C GLY A 63 7.48 -3.43 -2.20
N SER A 64 8.00 -4.53 -1.63
CA SER A 64 7.98 -5.83 -2.31
C SER A 64 6.56 -6.36 -2.50
N VAL A 65 5.70 -6.21 -1.48
CA VAL A 65 4.29 -6.64 -1.57
C VAL A 65 3.51 -5.78 -2.56
N GLU A 66 3.76 -4.47 -2.61
CA GLU A 66 3.15 -3.55 -3.59
C GLU A 66 3.57 -3.85 -5.03
N LEU A 67 4.83 -4.23 -5.24
CA LEU A 67 5.31 -4.67 -6.55
C LEU A 67 4.57 -5.94 -7.01
N ILE A 68 4.43 -6.93 -6.11
CA ILE A 68 3.67 -8.15 -6.39
C ILE A 68 2.21 -7.80 -6.70
N ALA A 69 1.57 -6.96 -5.88
CA ALA A 69 0.19 -6.51 -6.11
C ALA A 69 0.04 -5.84 -7.48
N SER A 70 0.98 -4.97 -7.86
CA SER A 70 0.98 -4.27 -9.16
C SER A 70 1.09 -5.23 -10.34
N ILE A 71 1.96 -6.25 -10.25
CA ILE A 71 2.11 -7.29 -11.28
C ILE A 71 0.81 -8.12 -11.40
N LEU A 72 0.16 -8.45 -10.29
CA LEU A 72 -1.09 -9.21 -10.32
C LEU A 72 -2.25 -8.36 -10.88
N LEU A 73 -2.29 -7.06 -10.59
CA LEU A 73 -3.32 -6.14 -11.05
C LEU A 73 -3.37 -5.98 -12.58
N ILE A 74 -2.26 -6.16 -13.29
CA ILE A 74 -2.21 -6.03 -14.76
C ILE A 74 -2.63 -7.31 -15.50
N MET A 75 -2.85 -8.42 -14.81
CA MET A 75 -3.28 -9.69 -15.40
C MET A 75 -4.74 -9.98 -15.05
N ARG A 76 -5.62 -10.13 -16.05
CA ARG A 76 -7.07 -10.32 -15.81
C ARG A 76 -7.39 -11.44 -14.82
N ARG A 77 -6.71 -12.59 -14.93
CA ARG A 77 -6.95 -13.76 -14.08
C ARG A 77 -6.61 -13.53 -12.61
N THR A 78 -5.58 -12.74 -12.33
CA THR A 78 -5.08 -12.49 -10.96
C THR A 78 -5.43 -11.09 -10.45
N GLN A 79 -6.14 -10.28 -11.24
CA GLN A 79 -6.45 -8.89 -10.90
C GLN A 79 -7.24 -8.77 -9.57
N ALA A 80 -8.15 -9.70 -9.29
CA ALA A 80 -8.86 -9.73 -8.00
C ALA A 80 -7.94 -10.03 -6.81
N LEU A 81 -6.95 -10.92 -6.99
CA LEU A 81 -5.95 -11.23 -5.98
C LEU A 81 -4.99 -10.05 -5.76
N GLY A 82 -4.54 -9.39 -6.84
CA GLY A 82 -3.73 -8.17 -6.75
C GLY A 82 -4.45 -7.06 -6.01
N ALA A 83 -5.75 -6.87 -6.28
CA ALA A 83 -6.58 -5.92 -5.56
C ALA A 83 -6.75 -6.28 -4.07
N LEU A 84 -6.92 -7.56 -3.74
CA LEU A 84 -7.00 -8.02 -2.35
C LEU A 84 -5.70 -7.75 -1.58
N ILE A 85 -4.54 -8.04 -2.18
CA ILE A 85 -3.24 -7.74 -1.56
C ILE A 85 -3.08 -6.23 -1.38
N GLY A 86 -3.37 -5.46 -2.43
CA GLY A 86 -3.30 -4.00 -2.38
C GLY A 86 -4.23 -3.40 -1.32
N PHE A 87 -5.42 -3.97 -1.14
CA PHE A 87 -6.38 -3.58 -0.10
C PHE A 87 -5.78 -3.73 1.30
N PHE A 88 -5.14 -4.85 1.62
CA PHE A 88 -4.53 -5.05 2.94
C PHE A 88 -3.33 -4.13 3.17
N VAL A 89 -2.46 -3.95 2.17
CA VAL A 89 -1.32 -3.03 2.27
C VAL A 89 -1.79 -1.60 2.53
N ILE A 90 -2.73 -1.11 1.71
CA ILE A 90 -3.17 0.28 1.79
C ILE A 90 -4.04 0.54 3.03
N SER A 91 -4.75 -0.48 3.52
CA SER A 91 -5.46 -0.41 4.81
C SER A 91 -4.47 -0.17 5.96
N GLY A 92 -3.31 -0.84 5.94
CA GLY A 92 -2.23 -0.60 6.90
C GLY A 92 -1.71 0.83 6.82
N ALA A 93 -1.46 1.36 5.62
CA ALA A 93 -1.03 2.75 5.43
C ALA A 93 -2.06 3.75 5.99
N ILE A 94 -3.34 3.61 5.64
CA ILE A 94 -4.43 4.45 6.17
C ILE A 94 -4.50 4.37 7.69
N PHE A 95 -4.42 3.17 8.25
CA PHE A 95 -4.40 2.97 9.70
C PHE A 95 -3.25 3.75 10.35
N PHE A 96 -2.04 3.65 9.81
CA PHE A 96 -0.90 4.35 10.38
C PHE A 96 -1.01 5.87 10.28
N HIS A 97 -1.55 6.42 9.19
CA HIS A 97 -1.82 7.85 9.10
C HIS A 97 -2.83 8.34 10.15
N LEU A 98 -3.83 7.54 10.51
CA LEU A 98 -4.93 7.96 11.37
C LEU A 98 -4.72 7.68 12.86
N PHE A 99 -4.01 6.61 13.20
CA PHE A 99 -3.91 6.08 14.56
C PHE A 99 -2.49 6.09 15.12
N THR A 100 -1.53 6.67 14.41
CA THR A 100 -0.15 6.82 14.89
C THR A 100 0.36 8.26 14.76
N PRO A 101 1.49 8.60 15.39
CA PRO A 101 2.11 9.92 15.25
C PRO A 101 2.50 10.33 13.83
N LEU A 102 2.44 9.41 12.86
CA LEU A 102 2.70 9.72 11.45
C LEU A 102 1.79 10.86 10.94
N GLY A 103 0.49 10.79 11.26
CA GLY A 103 -0.50 11.78 10.86
C GLY A 103 -0.77 11.81 9.35
N VAL A 104 -1.74 12.63 8.94
CA VAL A 104 -2.14 12.77 7.52
C VAL A 104 -1.08 13.47 6.67
N SER A 105 -0.40 14.48 7.22
CA SER A 105 0.64 15.22 6.52
C SER A 105 2.02 14.78 7.01
N VAL A 106 2.80 14.20 6.12
CA VAL A 106 4.08 13.54 6.40
C VAL A 106 5.25 14.46 6.06
N VAL A 107 6.31 14.41 6.86
CA VAL A 107 7.55 15.13 6.56
C VAL A 107 8.32 14.40 5.45
N ILE A 108 8.69 15.12 4.39
CA ILE A 108 9.27 14.55 3.16
C ILE A 108 10.75 14.87 2.96
N ASP A 109 11.31 15.79 3.75
CA ASP A 109 12.72 16.15 3.69
C ASP A 109 13.29 16.60 5.04
N GLU A 110 14.63 16.74 5.08
CA GLU A 110 15.38 17.16 6.26
C GLU A 110 15.05 18.59 6.72
N ALA A 111 14.51 19.44 5.83
CA ALA A 111 14.10 20.79 6.16
C ALA A 111 12.75 20.85 6.91
N GLY A 112 12.06 19.71 7.04
CA GLY A 112 10.77 19.63 7.71
C GLY A 112 9.58 19.96 6.80
N ASN A 113 9.78 20.04 5.48
CA ASN A 113 8.67 20.26 4.56
C ASN A 113 7.71 19.06 4.60
N ARG A 114 6.42 19.32 4.38
CA ARG A 114 5.38 18.29 4.44
C ARG A 114 4.70 18.09 3.09
N ASP A 115 4.20 16.88 2.87
CA ASP A 115 3.49 16.46 1.64
C ASP A 115 2.09 17.06 1.46
N GLY A 116 1.61 17.87 2.42
CA GLY A 116 0.26 18.45 2.39
C GLY A 116 -0.89 17.43 2.44
N GLY A 117 -0.64 16.18 2.82
CA GLY A 117 -1.65 15.11 2.83
C GLY A 117 -1.79 14.34 1.52
N GLN A 118 -0.88 14.56 0.56
CA GLN A 118 -0.89 13.87 -0.73
C GLN A 118 -0.81 12.35 -0.58
N LEU A 119 0.06 11.83 0.27
CA LEU A 119 0.22 10.38 0.47
C LEU A 119 -1.06 9.74 0.99
N PHE A 120 -1.71 10.39 1.96
CA PHE A 120 -2.97 9.92 2.52
C PHE A 120 -4.10 9.95 1.48
N ALA A 121 -4.20 11.01 0.67
CA ALA A 121 -5.21 11.11 -0.39
C ALA A 121 -5.03 10.00 -1.44
N LEU A 122 -3.79 9.73 -1.85
CA LEU A 122 -3.48 8.60 -2.74
C LEU A 122 -3.85 7.26 -2.09
N ALA A 123 -3.57 7.08 -0.81
CA ALA A 123 -3.94 5.86 -0.08
C ALA A 123 -5.44 5.62 -0.06
N VAL A 124 -6.25 6.65 0.21
CA VAL A 124 -7.72 6.57 0.14
C VAL A 124 -8.20 6.24 -1.28
N GLY A 125 -7.62 6.87 -2.30
CA GLY A 125 -7.95 6.56 -3.70
C GLY A 125 -7.67 5.10 -4.07
N VAL A 126 -6.52 4.57 -3.65
CA VAL A 126 -6.16 3.17 -3.87
C VAL A 126 -7.06 2.22 -3.08
N PHE A 127 -7.41 2.56 -1.83
CA PHE A 127 -8.33 1.77 -1.01
C PHE A 127 -9.70 1.61 -1.67
N ILE A 128 -10.30 2.72 -2.15
CA ILE A 128 -11.57 2.67 -2.87
C ILE A 128 -11.44 1.87 -4.17
N SER A 129 -10.36 2.10 -4.91
CA SER A 129 -10.10 1.41 -6.18
C SER A 129 -9.98 -0.10 -6.01
N THR A 130 -9.27 -0.57 -4.98
CA THR A 130 -9.08 -2.01 -4.71
C THR A 130 -10.40 -2.69 -4.33
N ILE A 131 -11.24 -2.07 -3.50
CA ILE A 131 -12.60 -2.56 -3.20
C ILE A 131 -13.44 -2.65 -4.48
N LEU A 132 -13.44 -1.61 -5.30
CA LEU A 132 -14.21 -1.59 -6.54
C LEU A 132 -13.74 -2.66 -7.53
N ILE A 133 -12.44 -2.88 -7.67
CA ILE A 133 -11.89 -3.95 -8.52
C ILE A 133 -12.35 -5.32 -8.02
N MET A 134 -12.21 -5.60 -6.72
CA MET A 134 -12.67 -6.86 -6.12
C MET A 134 -14.16 -7.09 -6.36
N TRP A 135 -14.97 -6.04 -6.16
CA TRP A 135 -16.41 -6.13 -6.41
C TRP A 135 -16.69 -6.40 -7.89
N LEU A 136 -16.08 -5.66 -8.83
CA LEU A 136 -16.32 -5.83 -10.27
C LEU A 136 -15.82 -7.18 -10.82
N ARG A 137 -14.76 -7.77 -10.24
CA ARG A 137 -14.17 -9.05 -10.69
C ARG A 137 -14.73 -10.28 -9.98
N ARG A 138 -15.57 -10.14 -8.95
CA ARG A 138 -16.12 -11.25 -8.14
C ARG A 138 -16.77 -12.39 -8.97
N GLY A 139 -17.44 -12.04 -10.07
CA GLY A 139 -18.10 -13.01 -10.94
C GLY A 139 -17.12 -13.83 -11.78
N GLU A 140 -16.04 -13.21 -12.24
CA GLU A 140 -15.02 -13.87 -13.06
C GLU A 140 -14.17 -14.83 -12.20
N SER A 141 -13.85 -14.45 -10.95
CA SER A 141 -13.10 -15.30 -10.03
C SER A 141 -13.85 -16.60 -9.69
N ALA A 142 -15.16 -16.53 -9.50
CA ALA A 142 -15.99 -17.71 -9.24
C ALA A 142 -16.07 -18.64 -10.46
N GLU A 143 -16.02 -18.09 -11.67
CA GLU A 143 -16.00 -18.87 -12.91
C GLU A 143 -14.67 -19.62 -13.09
N TYR A 144 -13.52 -18.96 -12.86
CA TYR A 144 -12.22 -19.63 -12.93
C TYR A 144 -12.10 -20.81 -11.95
N LEU A 145 -12.55 -20.63 -10.70
CA LEU A 145 -12.52 -21.70 -9.69
C LEU A 145 -13.40 -22.90 -10.06
N ARG A 146 -14.49 -22.68 -10.81
CA ARG A 146 -15.36 -23.76 -11.31
C ARG A 146 -14.78 -24.51 -12.51
N LEU A 147 -13.98 -23.84 -13.33
CA LEU A 147 -13.33 -24.46 -14.49
C LEU A 147 -12.12 -25.32 -14.09
N GLU A 148 -11.57 -25.11 -12.90
CA GLU A 148 -10.43 -25.85 -12.34
C GLU A 148 -10.84 -26.97 -11.36
N SER A 149 -12.13 -27.13 -11.06
CA SER A 149 -12.69 -28.17 -10.16
C SER A 149 -13.36 -29.31 -10.92
#